data_AF-A0A941GTS9-F1
#
_entry.id   AF-A0A941GTS9-F1
#
_cell.length_a   1.000
_cell.length_b   1.000
_cell.length_c   1.000
_cell.angle_alpha   90.00
_cell.angle_beta   90.00
_cell.angle_gamma   90.00
#
_symmetry.space_group_name_H-M   'P 1'
#
loop_
_entity.id
_entity.type
_entity.pdbx_description
1 polymer ?
#
loop_
_entity_poly.entity_id
_entity_poly.type
_entity_poly.pdbx_seq_one_letter_code
_entity_poly.pdbx_strand_id
1 'polypeptide(L)'
;MSNIKNEYERAKALSNLAPHLPENLFPEALAVARNIGNENQRAEALSNLAPHLPENLFPEELAAARNIRDKYQRAKALSNLAPHLPENLFPKAKAAARNIGDENQRAKALSNLAPHLPENLFPKAKAAARNIGDENYRARALSNLNRSLAKVKKSGRKST
;
A
#
# COMPACT_ATOMS: atom_id res chain seq x y z
N MET A 1 -26.85 3.57 -15.42
CA MET A 1 -25.87 3.71 -14.32
C MET A 1 -25.65 5.18 -14.05
N SER A 2 -26.22 5.67 -12.96
CA SER A 2 -26.32 7.09 -12.61
C SER A 2 -24.93 7.71 -12.46
N ASN A 3 -24.70 8.78 -13.22
CA ASN A 3 -23.48 9.57 -13.21
C ASN A 3 -23.35 10.29 -11.86
N ILE A 4 -22.75 9.63 -10.87
CA ILE A 4 -22.35 10.28 -9.62
C ILE A 4 -21.35 11.36 -10.01
N LYS A 5 -21.77 12.62 -10.12
CA LYS A 5 -20.86 13.72 -10.52
C LYS A 5 -19.78 14.01 -9.47
N ASN A 6 -20.01 13.59 -8.22
CA ASN A 6 -19.10 13.83 -7.11
C ASN A 6 -18.09 12.68 -6.96
N GLU A 7 -16.81 12.98 -7.19
CA GLU A 7 -15.71 12.04 -7.02
C GLU A 7 -15.59 11.47 -5.61
N TYR A 8 -15.94 12.26 -4.58
CA TYR A 8 -16.03 11.80 -3.20
C TYR A 8 -17.11 10.71 -3.05
N GLU A 9 -18.30 10.94 -3.62
CA GLU A 9 -19.38 9.96 -3.57
C GLU A 9 -19.04 8.70 -4.37
N ARG A 10 -18.26 8.81 -5.46
CA ARG A 10 -17.75 7.63 -6.18
C ARG A 10 -16.78 6.82 -5.31
N ALA A 11 -15.80 7.47 -4.68
CA ALA A 11 -14.87 6.80 -3.79
C ALA A 11 -15.59 6.13 -2.62
N LYS A 12 -16.55 6.83 -2.02
CA LYS A 12 -17.37 6.33 -0.92
C LYS A 12 -18.25 5.15 -1.34
N ALA A 13 -18.90 5.24 -2.50
CA ALA A 13 -19.70 4.14 -3.04
C ALA A 13 -18.84 2.89 -3.30
N LEU A 14 -17.67 3.05 -3.93
CA LEU A 14 -16.72 1.94 -4.11
C LEU A 14 -16.31 1.31 -2.78
N SER A 15 -16.02 2.14 -1.77
CA SER A 15 -15.62 1.68 -0.44
C SER A 15 -16.71 0.85 0.24
N ASN A 16 -17.98 1.28 0.11
CA ASN A 16 -19.11 0.56 0.69
C ASN A 16 -19.44 -0.73 -0.07
N LEU A 17 -19.18 -0.77 -1.39
CA LEU A 17 -19.45 -1.94 -2.22
C LEU A 17 -18.34 -2.99 -2.15
N ALA A 18 -17.09 -2.59 -1.90
CA ALA A 18 -15.92 -3.48 -1.94
C ALA A 18 -16.09 -4.81 -1.19
N PRO A 19 -16.65 -4.86 0.04
CA PRO A 19 -16.84 -6.11 0.77
C PRO A 19 -17.90 -7.05 0.17
N HIS A 20 -18.73 -6.54 -0.76
CA HIS A 20 -19.89 -7.23 -1.33
C HIS A 20 -19.80 -7.39 -2.85
N LEU A 21 -18.69 -6.96 -3.46
CA LEU A 21 -18.49 -7.10 -4.90
C LEU A 21 -18.17 -8.57 -5.24
N PRO A 22 -18.84 -9.16 -6.24
CA PRO A 22 -18.41 -10.42 -6.80
C PRO A 22 -17.07 -10.25 -7.52
N GLU A 23 -16.26 -11.30 -7.56
CA GLU A 23 -14.88 -11.25 -8.07
C GLU A 23 -14.76 -10.65 -9.48
N ASN A 24 -15.73 -10.96 -10.33
CA ASN A 24 -15.77 -10.51 -11.72
C ASN A 24 -16.05 -9.01 -11.90
N LEU A 25 -16.38 -8.27 -10.83
CA LEU A 25 -16.60 -6.82 -10.87
C LEU A 25 -15.44 -5.99 -10.28
N PHE A 26 -14.41 -6.62 -9.72
CA PHE A 26 -13.22 -5.89 -9.25
C PHE A 26 -12.44 -5.19 -10.37
N PRO A 27 -12.30 -5.74 -11.60
CA PRO A 27 -11.66 -5.01 -12.69
C PRO A 27 -12.32 -3.66 -12.98
N GLU A 28 -13.65 -3.62 -12.99
CA GLU A 28 -14.44 -2.40 -13.19
C GLU A 28 -14.32 -1.47 -11.99
N ALA A 29 -14.44 -1.98 -10.76
CA ALA A 29 -14.27 -1.19 -9.55
C ALA A 29 -12.89 -0.51 -9.50
N LEU A 30 -11.83 -1.25 -9.87
CA LEU A 30 -10.48 -0.74 -9.98
C LEU A 30 -10.36 0.31 -11.09
N ALA A 31 -10.99 0.10 -12.25
CA ALA A 31 -11.03 1.09 -13.32
C ALA A 31 -11.72 2.39 -12.88
N VAL A 32 -12.83 2.30 -12.13
CA VAL A 32 -13.51 3.46 -11.57
C VAL A 32 -12.61 4.18 -10.57
N ALA A 33 -11.98 3.45 -9.63
CA ALA A 33 -11.06 4.04 -8.66
C ALA A 33 -9.91 4.80 -9.34
N ARG A 34 -9.29 4.19 -10.36
CA ARG A 34 -8.20 4.78 -11.16
C ARG A 34 -8.60 6.08 -11.87
N ASN A 35 -9.86 6.19 -12.29
CA ASN A 35 -10.37 7.33 -13.05
C ASN A 35 -10.91 8.47 -12.17
N ILE A 36 -10.84 8.34 -10.84
CA ILE A 36 -11.13 9.45 -9.92
C ILE A 36 -10.06 10.54 -10.11
N GLY A 37 -10.45 11.76 -10.46
CA GLY A 37 -9.53 12.87 -10.73
C GLY A 37 -8.84 13.38 -9.47
N ASN A 38 -9.58 13.58 -8.38
CA ASN A 38 -9.04 13.98 -7.09
C ASN A 38 -8.15 12.88 -6.50
N GLU A 39 -6.87 13.19 -6.32
CA GLU A 39 -5.87 12.20 -5.94
C GLU A 39 -6.05 11.65 -4.52
N ASN A 40 -6.62 12.44 -3.61
CA ASN A 40 -6.96 11.96 -2.27
C ASN A 40 -8.08 10.92 -2.33
N GLN A 41 -9.15 11.22 -3.07
CA GLN A 41 -10.26 10.29 -3.27
C GLN A 41 -9.85 9.04 -4.03
N ARG A 42 -8.97 9.18 -5.03
CA ARG A 42 -8.37 8.05 -5.73
C ARG A 42 -7.56 7.16 -4.80
N ALA A 43 -6.67 7.74 -3.99
CA ALA A 43 -5.88 6.99 -3.02
C ALA A 43 -6.74 6.27 -1.98
N GLU A 44 -7.82 6.90 -1.53
CA GLU A 44 -8.79 6.32 -0.60
C GLU A 44 -9.55 5.15 -1.23
N ALA A 45 -10.10 5.32 -2.44
CA ALA A 45 -10.80 4.26 -3.16
C ALA A 45 -9.89 3.03 -3.39
N LEU A 46 -8.66 3.26 -3.88
CA LEU A 46 -7.63 2.22 -4.06
C LEU A 46 -7.32 1.50 -2.74
N SER A 47 -7.12 2.25 -1.66
CA SER A 47 -6.86 1.67 -0.32
C SER A 47 -8.01 0.81 0.19
N ASN A 48 -9.25 1.18 -0.11
CA ASN A 48 -10.44 0.47 0.37
C ASN A 48 -10.78 -0.75 -0.48
N LEU A 49 -10.30 -0.83 -1.73
CA LEU A 49 -10.40 -2.03 -2.56
C LEU A 49 -9.37 -3.10 -2.15
N ALA A 50 -8.18 -2.71 -1.69
CA ALA A 50 -7.06 -3.61 -1.40
C ALA A 50 -7.39 -4.83 -0.52
N PRO A 51 -8.20 -4.74 0.55
CA PRO A 51 -8.53 -5.91 1.39
C PRO A 51 -9.40 -6.97 0.72
N HIS A 52 -10.07 -6.60 -0.39
CA HIS A 52 -11.05 -7.45 -1.08
C HIS A 52 -10.59 -7.84 -2.48
N LEU A 53 -9.45 -7.31 -2.92
CA LEU A 53 -8.99 -7.44 -4.29
C LEU A 53 -8.49 -8.88 -4.56
N PRO A 54 -8.92 -9.52 -5.65
CA PRO A 54 -8.32 -10.77 -6.13
C PRO A 54 -6.81 -10.62 -6.39
N GLU A 55 -6.03 -11.66 -6.08
CA GLU A 55 -4.56 -11.64 -6.16
C GLU A 55 -4.03 -11.21 -7.54
N ASN A 56 -4.72 -11.60 -8.61
CA ASN A 56 -4.35 -11.31 -9.99
C ASN A 56 -4.47 -9.82 -10.38
N LEU A 57 -5.13 -8.98 -9.56
CA LEU A 57 -5.33 -7.55 -9.82
C LEU A 57 -4.39 -6.63 -9.02
N PHE A 58 -3.59 -7.18 -8.10
CA PHE A 58 -2.58 -6.40 -7.37
C PHE A 58 -1.51 -5.73 -8.24
N PRO A 59 -1.06 -6.31 -9.38
CA PRO A 59 -0.15 -5.60 -10.28
C PRO A 59 -0.73 -4.27 -10.79
N GLU A 60 -2.00 -4.25 -11.15
CA GLU A 60 -2.74 -3.09 -11.65
C GLU A 60 -2.99 -2.08 -10.53
N GLU A 61 -3.42 -2.54 -9.35
CA GLU A 61 -3.61 -1.72 -8.14
C GLU A 61 -2.30 -1.03 -7.73
N LEU A 62 -1.19 -1.77 -7.71
CA LEU A 62 0.13 -1.21 -7.41
C LEU A 62 0.56 -0.18 -8.46
N ALA A 63 0.28 -0.43 -9.75
CA ALA A 63 0.55 0.53 -10.82
C ALA A 63 -0.28 1.81 -10.65
N ALA A 64 -1.54 1.68 -10.26
CA ALA A 64 -2.43 2.80 -9.97
C ALA A 64 -1.92 3.64 -8.79
N ALA A 65 -1.58 3.01 -7.66
CA ALA A 65 -1.01 3.67 -6.49
C ALA A 65 0.29 4.40 -6.84
N ARG A 66 1.17 3.79 -7.64
CA ARG A 66 2.42 4.40 -8.11
C ARG A 66 2.20 5.65 -8.96
N ASN A 67 1.12 5.70 -9.75
CA ASN A 67 0.81 6.79 -10.67
C ASN A 67 0.11 7.99 -10.02
N ILE A 68 -0.22 7.93 -8.72
CA ILE A 68 -0.68 9.11 -7.97
C ILE A 68 0.44 10.16 -7.95
N ARG A 69 0.16 11.42 -8.32
CA ARG A 69 1.18 12.46 -8.45
C ARG A 69 1.57 13.03 -7.09
N ASP A 70 0.57 13.36 -6.28
CA ASP A 70 0.75 13.83 -4.92
C ASP A 70 1.52 12.79 -4.10
N LYS A 71 2.63 13.26 -3.51
CA LYS A 71 3.61 12.40 -2.85
C LYS A 71 3.03 11.80 -1.56
N TYR A 72 2.20 12.56 -0.85
CA TYR A 72 1.55 12.12 0.38
C TYR A 72 0.49 11.05 0.06
N GLN A 73 -0.36 11.29 -0.93
CA GLN A 73 -1.39 10.33 -1.35
C GLN A 73 -0.78 9.06 -1.94
N ARG A 74 0.29 9.17 -2.73
CA ARG A 74 1.06 8.00 -3.20
C ARG A 74 1.64 7.19 -2.05
N ALA A 75 2.26 7.83 -1.06
CA ALA A 75 2.78 7.15 0.11
C ALA A 75 1.68 6.47 0.94
N LYS A 76 0.54 7.13 1.10
CA LYS A 76 -0.65 6.60 1.81
C LYS A 76 -1.18 5.35 1.09
N ALA A 77 -1.43 5.42 -0.22
CA ALA A 77 -1.91 4.29 -1.00
C ALA A 77 -0.94 3.09 -0.94
N LEU A 78 0.37 3.32 -1.14
CA LEU A 78 1.38 2.26 -1.05
C LEU A 78 1.47 1.64 0.36
N SER A 79 1.26 2.46 1.40
CA SER A 79 1.25 1.98 2.79
C SER A 79 0.03 1.10 3.10
N ASN A 80 -1.13 1.49 2.58
CA ASN A 80 -2.38 0.75 2.78
C ASN A 80 -2.44 -0.53 1.94
N LEU A 81 -1.75 -0.54 0.79
CA LEU A 81 -1.62 -1.73 -0.04
C LEU A 81 -0.69 -2.80 0.58
N ALA A 82 0.29 -2.37 1.39
CA ALA A 82 1.34 -3.24 1.92
C ALA A 82 0.86 -4.51 2.65
N PRO A 83 -0.19 -4.47 3.49
CA PRO A 83 -0.66 -5.67 4.20
C PRO A 83 -1.33 -6.72 3.32
N HIS A 84 -1.75 -6.33 2.12
CA HIS A 84 -2.51 -7.17 1.20
C HIS A 84 -1.68 -7.62 -0.01
N LEU A 85 -0.51 -7.02 -0.20
CA LEU A 85 0.31 -7.23 -1.38
C LEU A 85 0.91 -8.66 -1.42
N PRO A 86 0.74 -9.40 -2.52
CA PRO A 86 1.44 -10.67 -2.75
C PRO A 86 2.96 -10.53 -2.66
N GLU A 87 3.63 -11.55 -2.14
CA GLU A 87 5.06 -11.47 -1.80
C GLU A 87 5.95 -11.09 -3.00
N ASN A 88 5.62 -11.62 -4.18
CA ASN A 88 6.32 -11.38 -5.44
C ASN A 88 6.25 -9.91 -5.91
N LEU A 89 5.35 -9.09 -5.36
CA LEU A 89 5.18 -7.68 -5.73
C LEU A 89 5.90 -6.71 -4.78
N PHE A 90 6.39 -7.15 -3.61
CA PHE A 90 7.15 -6.27 -2.69
C PHE A 90 8.35 -5.58 -3.33
N PRO A 91 9.15 -6.20 -4.22
CA PRO A 91 10.24 -5.51 -4.90
C PRO A 91 9.75 -4.30 -5.72
N LYS A 92 8.61 -4.44 -6.42
CA LYS A 92 8.00 -3.37 -7.20
C LYS A 92 7.43 -2.27 -6.29
N ALA A 93 6.74 -2.63 -5.22
CA ALA A 93 6.20 -1.66 -4.25
C ALA A 93 7.31 -0.87 -3.54
N LYS A 94 8.41 -1.54 -3.20
CA LYS A 94 9.61 -0.88 -2.66
C LYS A 94 10.21 0.10 -3.66
N ALA A 95 10.33 -0.28 -4.94
CA ALA A 95 10.83 0.63 -5.97
C ALA A 95 9.91 1.87 -6.12
N ALA A 96 8.60 1.67 -6.13
CA ALA A 96 7.62 2.76 -6.16
C ALA A 96 7.76 3.70 -4.96
N ALA A 97 7.91 3.15 -3.74
CA ALA A 97 8.12 3.95 -2.53
C ALA A 97 9.44 4.74 -2.57
N ARG A 98 10.52 4.15 -3.09
CA ARG A 98 11.82 4.84 -3.25
C ARG A 98 11.76 6.03 -4.21
N ASN A 99 10.89 5.98 -5.21
CA ASN A 99 10.68 7.06 -6.18
C ASN A 99 9.79 8.20 -5.65
N ILE A 100 9.41 8.16 -4.37
CA ILE A 100 8.73 9.29 -3.74
C ILE A 100 9.75 10.42 -3.49
N GLY A 101 9.59 11.52 -4.22
CA GLY A 101 10.47 12.69 -4.14
C GLY A 101 10.27 13.59 -2.92
N ASP A 102 9.54 13.13 -1.90
CA ASP A 102 9.48 13.76 -0.59
C ASP A 102 10.05 12.74 0.40
N GLU A 103 11.02 13.15 1.19
CA GLU A 103 11.75 12.24 2.05
C GLU A 103 10.89 11.66 3.16
N ASN A 104 10.04 12.46 3.78
CA ASN A 104 9.16 12.03 4.86
C ASN A 104 8.10 11.05 4.34
N GLN A 105 7.53 11.31 3.16
CA GLN A 105 6.57 10.40 2.54
C GLN A 105 7.24 9.10 2.04
N ARG A 106 8.44 9.20 1.47
CA ARG A 106 9.26 8.04 1.08
C ARG A 106 9.57 7.16 2.29
N ALA A 107 10.06 7.77 3.36
CA ALA A 107 10.35 7.15 4.63
C ALA A 107 9.12 6.41 5.18
N LYS A 108 7.97 7.09 5.26
CA LYS A 108 6.72 6.53 5.75
C LYS A 108 6.27 5.31 4.92
N ALA A 109 6.27 5.41 3.59
CA ALA A 109 5.89 4.30 2.72
C ALA A 109 6.81 3.08 2.88
N LEU A 110 8.13 3.30 2.90
CA LEU A 110 9.11 2.23 3.12
C LEU A 110 8.96 1.57 4.50
N SER A 111 8.63 2.37 5.51
CA SER A 111 8.41 1.90 6.88
C SER A 111 7.17 1.04 7.03
N ASN A 112 6.13 1.31 6.23
CA ASN A 112 4.89 0.54 6.24
C ASN A 112 4.98 -0.71 5.36
N LEU A 113 5.81 -0.69 4.30
CA LEU A 113 6.13 -1.90 3.52
C LEU A 113 7.01 -2.89 4.30
N ALA A 114 7.88 -2.35 5.16
CA ALA A 114 8.89 -3.10 5.89
C ALA A 114 8.38 -4.33 6.68
N PRO A 115 7.27 -4.25 7.43
CA PRO A 115 6.66 -5.38 8.14
C PRO A 115 6.30 -6.59 7.29
N HIS A 116 6.06 -6.36 6.00
CA HIS A 116 5.56 -7.36 5.07
C HIS A 116 6.65 -7.88 4.13
N LEU A 117 7.91 -7.47 4.36
CA LEU A 117 9.04 -7.98 3.59
C LEU A 117 9.42 -9.40 4.04
N PRO A 118 9.93 -10.25 3.12
CA PRO A 118 10.57 -11.51 3.49
C PRO A 118 11.76 -11.29 4.44
N GLU A 119 12.08 -12.29 5.29
CA GLU A 119 13.08 -12.16 6.36
C GLU A 119 14.45 -11.63 5.86
N ASN A 120 14.88 -12.08 4.68
CA ASN A 120 16.15 -11.70 4.07
C ASN A 120 16.26 -10.20 3.71
N LEU A 121 15.15 -9.45 3.68
CA LEU A 121 15.14 -8.03 3.36
C LEU A 121 15.14 -7.11 4.59
N PHE A 122 14.97 -7.64 5.80
CA PHE A 122 14.94 -6.85 7.03
C PHE A 122 16.21 -6.03 7.30
N PRO A 123 17.45 -6.51 7.06
CA PRO A 123 18.64 -5.70 7.26
C PRO A 123 18.66 -4.45 6.38
N LYS A 124 18.31 -4.60 5.09
CA LYS A 124 18.22 -3.49 4.13
C LYS A 124 17.11 -2.51 4.52
N ALA A 125 15.98 -3.02 5.03
CA ALA A 125 14.87 -2.19 5.50
C ALA A 125 15.22 -1.39 6.76
N LYS A 126 15.94 -1.99 7.72
CA LYS A 126 16.46 -1.29 8.91
C LYS A 126 17.45 -0.19 8.55
N ALA A 127 18.34 -0.42 7.59
CA ALA A 127 19.26 0.62 7.10
C ALA A 127 18.49 1.80 6.49
N ALA A 128 17.48 1.52 5.65
CA ALA A 128 16.63 2.58 5.09
C ALA A 128 15.85 3.34 6.16
N ALA A 129 15.32 2.64 7.17
CA ALA A 129 14.60 3.25 8.29
C ALA A 129 15.49 4.19 9.12
N ARG A 130 16.78 3.87 9.29
CA ARG A 130 17.73 4.74 10.00
C ARG A 130 18.01 6.05 9.27
N ASN A 131 17.89 6.06 7.94
CA ASN A 131 18.10 7.24 7.11
C ASN A 131 16.86 8.13 6.97
N ILE A 132 15.79 7.87 7.74
CA ILE A 132 14.62 8.73 7.78
C ILE A 132 14.98 9.98 8.61
N GLY A 133 14.92 11.16 7.98
CA GLY A 133 15.21 12.44 8.65
C GLY A 133 14.31 12.73 9.86
N ASP A 134 13.00 12.54 9.71
CA ASP A 134 12.04 12.73 10.81
C ASP A 134 12.17 11.64 11.88
N GLU A 135 12.41 12.07 13.13
CA GLU A 135 12.70 11.15 14.23
C GLU A 135 11.51 10.27 14.62
N ASN A 136 10.29 10.82 14.56
CA ASN A 136 9.08 10.09 14.90
C ASN A 136 8.81 8.98 13.88
N TYR A 137 8.96 9.28 12.59
CA TYR A 137 8.84 8.29 11.53
C TYR A 137 9.97 7.26 11.59
N ARG A 138 11.21 7.68 11.85
CA ARG A 138 12.35 6.77 12.06
C ARG A 138 12.08 5.78 13.20
N ALA A 139 11.65 6.26 14.36
CA ALA A 139 11.35 5.43 15.51
C ALA A 139 10.21 4.43 15.23
N ARG A 140 9.12 4.90 14.62
CA ARG A 140 7.99 4.04 14.21
C ARG A 140 8.42 2.95 13.24
N ALA A 141 9.22 3.30 12.23
CA ALA A 141 9.75 2.37 11.24
C ALA A 141 10.56 1.24 11.87
N LEU A 142 11.52 1.61 12.74
CA LEU A 142 12.40 0.65 13.42
C LEU A 142 11.62 -0.25 14.38
N SER A 143 10.63 0.30 15.09
CA SER A 143 9.75 -0.47 15.97
C SER A 143 8.93 -1.51 15.19
N ASN A 144 8.32 -1.10 14.08
CA ASN A 144 7.54 -1.98 13.21
C ASN A 144 8.40 -3.10 12.59
N LEU A 145 9.62 -2.77 12.15
CA LEU A 145 10.60 -3.74 11.65
C LEU A 145 11.01 -4.76 12.71
N ASN A 146 11.30 -4.32 13.93
CA ASN A 146 11.66 -5.21 15.03
C ASN A 146 10.52 -6.15 15.40
N ARG A 147 9.28 -5.63 15.46
CA ARG A 147 8.09 -6.43 15.74
C ARG A 147 7.86 -7.49 14.66
N SER A 148 8.02 -7.14 13.39
CA SER A 148 7.74 -8.06 12.29
C SER A 148 8.82 -9.13 12.15
N LEU A 149 10.09 -8.78 12.36
CA LEU A 149 11.18 -9.78 12.42
C LEU A 149 10.95 -10.79 13.55
N ALA A 150 10.48 -10.32 14.72
CA ALA A 150 10.15 -11.20 15.83
C ALA A 150 8.98 -12.15 15.50
N LYS A 151 7.99 -11.70 14.71
CA LYS A 151 6.89 -12.55 14.24
C LYS A 151 7.38 -13.62 13.25
N VAL A 152 8.14 -13.21 12.24
CA VAL A 152 8.67 -14.12 11.20
C VAL A 152 9.58 -15.20 11.81
N LYS A 153 10.45 -14.84 12.76
CA LYS A 153 11.27 -15.82 13.49
C LYS A 153 10.47 -16.77 14.39
N LYS A 154 9.32 -16.33 14.90
CA LYS A 154 8.43 -17.19 15.70
C LYS A 154 7.62 -18.15 14.82
N SER A 155 7.20 -17.73 13.62
CA SER A 155 6.49 -18.61 12.68
C SER A 155 7.43 -19.65 12.06
N GLY A 156 8.68 -19.28 11.73
CA GLY A 156 9.67 -20.23 11.20
C GLY A 156 10.13 -21.32 12.18
N ARG A 157 10.03 -21.07 13.50
CA ARG A 157 10.39 -22.05 14.55
C ARG A 157 9.30 -23.06 14.89
N LYS A 158 8.06 -22.90 14.40
CA LYS A 158 6.97 -23.85 14.62
C LYS A 158 6.89 -24.96 13.56
N SER A 159 7.77 -24.93 12.56
CA SER A 159 7.77 -25.86 11.43
C SER A 159 8.95 -26.85 11.44
N THR A 160 9.64 -27.01 12.58
CA THR A 160 10.73 -27.97 12.80
C THR A 160 10.64 -28.50 14.22
#